data_AF-A0AAW0Z196-F1
#
_entry.id   AF-A0AAW0Z196-F1
#
_cell.length_a   1.000
_cell.length_b   1.000
_cell.length_c   1.000
_cell.angle_alpha   90.00
_cell.angle_beta   90.00
_cell.angle_gamma   90.00
#
_symmetry.space_group_name_H-M   'P 1'
#
loop_
_entity.id
_entity.type
_entity.pdbx_description
1 polymer ?
#
loop_
_entity_poly.entity_id
_entity_poly.type
_entity_poly.pdbx_seq_one_letter_code
_entity_poly.pdbx_strand_id
1 'polypeptide(L)'
;MDAVDEESRIASMQDWLLGGVKGDAATGTYSDLHGNAVYKLGYDHTETIRLARMFCHVLDARKSGLQVKADVMQRDMKSYGGDIEWRSWKKGQDGGQYNVRVVQRGRQQAPFIMDELMQAGKVKRDSIMASFPSEINPPSFKDYQDLSTAWIRAGLVATRRPDDPLEYQMDTLKRHVEACYRIRQQIISRRACDVEETYKTLLEGGTPVTTPRKERSTYTRPVKKRAESAESSLEMLKMTRQLALIWKSKPPQEDISLLAMWGEEIVRELKISCAVCLSEKGGKARQLFPFDMDFDGVCAMKAKAGGRGSKTVTKDLYSTLKPGYKGSGR
;
A
#
# COMPACT_ATOMS: atom_id res chain seq x y z
N MET A 1 0.54 69.37 7.16
CA MET A 1 0.78 67.94 7.41
C MET A 1 -0.55 67.26 7.17
N ASP A 2 -0.77 66.87 5.93
CA ASP A 2 -2.05 66.31 5.48
C ASP A 2 -2.26 64.97 6.17
N ALA A 3 -3.43 64.80 6.77
CA ALA A 3 -3.86 63.52 7.32
C ALA A 3 -3.90 62.53 6.16
N VAL A 4 -2.87 61.70 6.05
CA VAL A 4 -2.87 60.56 5.15
C VAL A 4 -4.10 59.74 5.52
N ASP A 5 -5.00 59.61 4.56
CA ASP A 5 -6.27 58.92 4.65
C ASP A 5 -6.08 57.50 5.24
N GLU A 6 -6.84 57.19 6.29
CA GLU A 6 -6.72 55.95 7.06
C GLU A 6 -6.97 54.72 6.17
N GLU A 7 -7.85 54.84 5.16
CA GLU A 7 -8.08 53.79 4.17
C GLU A 7 -6.82 53.48 3.36
N SER A 8 -6.10 54.51 2.91
CA SER A 8 -4.83 54.35 2.20
C SER A 8 -3.76 53.65 3.04
N ARG A 9 -3.75 53.91 4.37
CA ARG A 9 -2.85 53.24 5.31
C ARG A 9 -3.22 51.77 5.50
N ILE A 10 -4.51 51.47 5.67
CA ILE A 10 -5.02 50.10 5.79
C ILE A 10 -4.73 49.30 4.52
N ALA A 11 -4.97 49.87 3.34
CA ALA A 11 -4.69 49.22 2.06
C ALA A 11 -3.19 48.90 1.89
N SER A 12 -2.32 49.85 2.23
CA SER A 12 -0.86 49.65 2.19
C SER A 12 -0.40 48.55 3.15
N MET A 13 -0.99 48.49 4.35
CA MET A 13 -0.67 47.48 5.36
C MET A 13 -1.17 46.09 4.94
N GLN A 14 -2.37 46.00 4.36
CA GLN A 14 -2.90 44.76 3.80
C GLN A 14 -2.05 44.26 2.63
N ASP A 15 -1.64 45.13 1.71
CA ASP A 15 -0.79 44.73 0.59
C ASP A 15 0.58 44.22 1.09
N TRP A 16 1.17 44.91 2.08
CA TRP A 16 2.42 44.46 2.71
C TRP A 16 2.29 43.10 3.42
N LEU A 17 1.23 42.91 4.21
CA LEU A 17 0.96 41.64 4.91
C LEU A 17 0.71 40.48 3.94
N LEU A 18 -0.01 40.74 2.84
CA LEU A 18 -0.32 39.74 1.82
C LEU A 18 0.86 39.49 0.86
N GLY A 19 1.79 40.43 0.72
CA GLY A 19 2.98 40.29 -0.12
C GLY A 19 3.83 39.08 0.26
N GLY A 20 3.93 38.77 1.55
CA GLY A 20 4.65 37.60 2.06
C GLY A 20 4.04 36.25 1.64
N VAL A 21 2.71 36.19 1.43
CA VAL A 21 2.01 34.96 1.03
C VAL A 21 2.06 34.76 -0.48
N LYS A 22 2.05 35.85 -1.26
CA LYS A 22 2.05 35.82 -2.73
C LYS A 22 3.44 35.54 -3.34
N GLY A 23 4.52 35.91 -2.64
CA GLY A 23 5.89 35.86 -3.19
C GLY A 23 6.54 34.47 -3.32
N ASP A 24 6.19 33.52 -2.43
CA ASP A 24 6.93 32.26 -2.30
C ASP A 24 6.86 31.36 -3.56
N ALA A 25 5.76 31.42 -4.32
CA ALA A 25 5.58 30.61 -5.51
C ALA A 25 6.56 31.00 -6.64
N ALA A 26 6.90 32.28 -6.77
CA ALA A 26 7.82 32.76 -7.79
C ALA A 26 9.25 32.29 -7.53
N THR A 27 9.66 32.22 -6.26
CA THR A 27 10.99 31.75 -5.84
C THR A 27 11.23 30.31 -6.27
N GLY A 28 10.26 29.42 -5.98
CA GLY A 28 10.33 28.03 -6.44
C GLY A 28 10.36 27.93 -7.96
N THR A 29 9.50 28.69 -8.64
CA THR A 29 9.42 28.72 -10.10
C THR A 29 10.76 29.13 -10.73
N TYR A 30 11.38 30.22 -10.29
CA TYR A 30 12.66 30.69 -10.86
C TYR A 30 13.85 29.80 -10.50
N SER A 31 13.83 29.14 -9.33
CA SER A 31 14.80 28.09 -9.00
C SER A 31 14.73 26.94 -10.00
N ASP A 32 13.52 26.48 -10.34
CA ASP A 32 13.30 25.41 -11.31
C ASP A 32 13.68 25.85 -12.73
N LEU A 33 13.27 27.05 -13.16
CA LEU A 33 13.64 27.60 -14.47
C LEU A 33 15.16 27.74 -14.62
N HIS A 34 15.86 28.20 -13.58
CA HIS A 34 17.32 28.25 -13.56
C HIS A 34 17.93 26.84 -13.67
N GLY A 35 17.46 25.87 -12.89
CA GLY A 35 17.90 24.47 -13.01
C GLY A 35 17.70 23.90 -14.42
N ASN A 36 16.55 24.19 -15.04
CA ASN A 36 16.22 23.79 -16.40
C ASN A 36 17.10 24.48 -17.44
N ALA A 37 17.45 25.74 -17.24
CA ALA A 37 18.38 26.47 -18.10
C ALA A 37 19.81 25.92 -17.99
N VAL A 38 20.31 25.65 -16.78
CA VAL A 38 21.60 24.97 -16.56
C VAL A 38 21.64 23.64 -17.32
N TYR A 39 20.57 22.85 -17.21
CA TYR A 39 20.48 21.56 -17.88
C TYR A 39 20.40 21.68 -19.41
N LYS A 40 19.66 22.67 -19.93
CA LYS A 40 19.43 22.86 -21.37
C LYS A 40 20.59 23.55 -22.08
N LEU A 41 21.17 24.57 -21.46
CA LEU A 41 22.09 25.55 -22.04
C LEU A 41 23.48 25.56 -21.38
N GLY A 42 23.67 24.91 -20.24
CA GLY A 42 24.95 24.89 -19.51
C GLY A 42 25.10 26.07 -18.55
N TYR A 43 26.13 26.01 -17.71
CA TYR A 43 26.38 26.99 -16.64
C TYR A 43 26.79 28.37 -17.17
N ASP A 44 27.63 28.40 -18.20
CA ASP A 44 28.22 29.65 -18.72
C ASP A 44 27.32 30.40 -19.71
N HIS A 45 26.15 29.85 -20.04
CA HIS A 45 25.24 30.50 -20.97
C HIS A 45 24.63 31.77 -20.36
N THR A 46 24.58 32.84 -21.15
CA THR A 46 24.10 34.17 -20.72
C THR A 46 22.70 34.11 -20.10
N GLU A 47 21.78 33.37 -20.73
CA GLU A 47 20.43 33.14 -20.18
C GLU A 47 20.42 32.37 -18.85
N THR A 48 21.32 31.41 -18.65
CA THR A 48 21.45 30.69 -17.37
C THR A 48 21.86 31.65 -16.26
N ILE A 49 22.88 32.49 -16.53
CA ILE A 49 23.34 33.53 -15.61
C ILE A 49 22.23 34.56 -15.33
N ARG A 50 21.46 34.95 -16.36
CA ARG A 50 20.30 35.85 -16.20
C ARG A 50 19.27 35.24 -15.27
N LEU A 51 18.88 33.99 -15.48
CA LEU A 51 17.90 33.31 -14.63
C LEU A 51 18.41 33.09 -13.20
N ALA A 52 19.70 32.85 -13.01
CA ALA A 52 20.31 32.80 -11.67
C ALA A 52 20.15 34.14 -10.93
N ARG A 53 20.43 35.26 -11.61
CA ARG A 53 20.22 36.60 -11.04
C ARG A 53 18.75 36.89 -10.75
N MET A 54 17.85 36.49 -11.66
CA MET A 54 16.40 36.59 -11.46
C MET A 54 15.95 35.81 -10.22
N PHE A 55 16.45 34.58 -10.04
CA PHE A 55 16.17 33.78 -8.84
C PHE A 55 16.60 34.51 -7.55
N CYS A 56 17.81 35.09 -7.51
CA CYS A 56 18.26 35.88 -6.36
C CYS A 56 17.37 37.10 -6.10
N HIS A 57 16.99 37.84 -7.14
CA HIS A 57 16.11 39.00 -6.99
C HIS A 57 14.71 38.61 -6.50
N VAL A 58 14.16 37.49 -6.98
CA VAL A 58 12.87 36.98 -6.52
C VAL A 58 12.94 36.48 -5.07
N LEU A 59 14.04 35.85 -4.67
CA LEU A 59 14.29 35.47 -3.28
C LEU A 59 14.26 36.70 -2.34
N ASP A 60 14.84 37.82 -2.80
CA ASP A 60 14.85 39.10 -2.08
C ASP A 60 13.63 40.00 -2.35
N ALA A 61 12.67 39.57 -3.18
CA ALA A 61 11.48 40.34 -3.52
C ALA A 61 10.66 40.71 -2.28
N ARG A 62 10.61 39.82 -1.28
CA ARG A 62 9.92 40.06 -0.01
C ARG A 62 10.48 41.27 0.76
N LYS A 63 11.78 41.55 0.61
CA LYS A 63 12.44 42.68 1.28
C LYS A 63 12.44 43.93 0.41
N SER A 64 12.65 43.76 -0.89
CA SER A 64 12.84 44.85 -1.84
C SER A 64 11.53 45.37 -2.46
N GLY A 65 10.44 44.62 -2.38
CA GLY A 65 9.18 44.93 -3.06
C GLY A 65 9.25 44.74 -4.59
N LEU A 66 10.38 44.27 -5.14
CA LEU A 66 10.53 44.05 -6.57
C LEU A 66 9.65 42.90 -7.05
N GLN A 67 8.99 43.08 -8.19
CA GLN A 67 8.18 42.05 -8.83
C GLN A 67 8.64 41.81 -10.25
N VAL A 68 8.59 40.54 -10.68
CA VAL A 68 8.87 40.18 -12.07
C VAL A 68 7.66 40.54 -12.93
N LYS A 69 7.89 41.20 -14.05
CA LYS A 69 6.83 41.51 -15.01
C LYS A 69 6.20 40.23 -15.57
N ALA A 70 4.88 40.21 -15.70
CA ALA A 70 4.14 39.03 -16.12
C ALA A 70 4.56 38.50 -17.51
N ASP A 71 4.88 39.38 -18.45
CA ASP A 71 5.34 39.02 -19.79
C ASP A 71 6.71 38.32 -19.78
N VAL A 72 7.61 38.76 -18.89
CA VAL A 72 8.93 38.15 -18.68
C VAL A 72 8.76 36.75 -18.08
N MET A 73 7.92 36.61 -17.05
CA MET A 73 7.64 35.32 -16.43
C MET A 73 7.04 34.33 -17.43
N GLN A 74 6.07 34.76 -18.24
CA GLN A 74 5.46 33.91 -19.27
C GLN A 74 6.47 33.46 -20.33
N ARG A 75 7.36 34.36 -20.76
CA ARG A 75 8.45 34.07 -21.71
C ARG A 75 9.44 33.06 -21.15
N ASP A 76 9.83 33.23 -19.90
CA ASP A 76 10.77 32.34 -19.21
C ASP A 76 10.13 30.95 -19.01
N MET A 77 8.88 30.91 -18.57
CA MET A 77 8.11 29.66 -18.41
C MET A 77 7.92 28.91 -19.74
N LYS A 78 7.70 29.64 -20.84
CA LYS A 78 7.60 29.03 -22.17
C LYS A 78 8.94 28.45 -22.64
N SER A 79 10.06 29.10 -22.31
CA SER A 79 11.40 28.74 -22.78
C SER A 79 12.05 27.63 -21.95
N TYR A 80 11.85 27.66 -20.64
CA TYR A 80 12.54 26.84 -19.65
C TYR A 80 11.60 26.08 -18.71
N GLY A 81 10.29 26.26 -18.82
CA GLY A 81 9.33 25.45 -18.10
C GLY A 81 9.34 24.01 -18.60
N GLY A 82 9.11 23.08 -17.66
CA GLY A 82 9.20 21.66 -17.87
C GLY A 82 9.87 20.97 -16.69
N ASP A 83 10.11 19.68 -16.84
CA ASP A 83 10.71 18.86 -15.80
C ASP A 83 11.94 18.11 -16.32
N ILE A 84 12.86 17.78 -15.42
CA ILE A 84 14.06 17.01 -15.73
C ILE A 84 13.94 15.67 -15.02
N GLU A 85 14.15 14.58 -15.76
CA GLU A 85 13.84 13.21 -15.31
C GLU A 85 14.42 12.88 -13.92
N TRP A 86 15.68 13.24 -13.64
CA TRP A 86 16.31 12.95 -12.36
C TRP A 86 15.75 13.79 -11.19
N ARG A 87 15.14 14.95 -11.45
CA ARG A 87 14.44 15.77 -10.44
C ARG A 87 13.02 15.28 -10.19
N SER A 88 12.36 14.74 -11.22
CA SER A 88 11.04 14.12 -11.13
C SER A 88 11.04 12.85 -10.27
N TRP A 89 12.22 12.24 -10.05
CA TRP A 89 12.32 11.01 -9.29
C TRP A 89 12.05 11.24 -7.81
N LYS A 90 10.79 11.07 -7.41
CA LYS A 90 10.35 11.04 -6.01
C LYS A 90 10.12 9.60 -5.56
N LYS A 91 10.74 9.21 -4.44
CA LYS A 91 10.56 7.88 -3.83
C LYS A 91 9.06 7.58 -3.64
N GLY A 92 8.56 6.53 -4.30
CA GLY A 92 7.15 6.12 -4.21
C GLY A 92 6.17 6.90 -5.11
N GLN A 93 6.69 7.65 -6.09
CA GLN A 93 5.91 8.38 -7.11
C GLN A 93 6.27 7.94 -8.53
N ASP A 94 6.42 6.64 -8.75
CA ASP A 94 6.58 6.09 -10.09
C ASP A 94 5.23 6.21 -10.85
N GLY A 95 5.13 7.14 -11.80
CA GLY A 95 4.04 7.14 -12.82
C GLY A 95 2.89 8.14 -12.65
N GLY A 96 3.12 9.35 -12.12
CA GLY A 96 2.02 10.27 -11.76
C GLY A 96 1.64 11.37 -12.76
N GLN A 97 2.56 11.94 -13.52
CA GLN A 97 2.26 13.14 -14.32
C GLN A 97 2.41 12.87 -15.82
N TYR A 98 1.27 12.60 -16.46
CA TYR A 98 1.16 12.60 -17.91
C TYR A 98 1.07 14.04 -18.41
N ASN A 99 1.71 14.34 -19.55
CA ASN A 99 1.79 15.67 -20.20
C ASN A 99 2.79 16.68 -19.61
N VAL A 100 3.73 16.25 -18.76
CA VAL A 100 4.83 17.15 -18.37
C VAL A 100 5.82 17.24 -19.53
N ARG A 101 6.12 18.47 -19.95
CA ARG A 101 7.15 18.71 -20.96
C ARG A 101 8.51 18.37 -20.35
N VAL A 102 9.13 17.30 -20.81
CA VAL A 102 10.50 16.95 -20.41
C VAL A 102 11.47 17.91 -21.09
N VAL A 103 12.27 18.61 -20.30
CA VAL A 103 13.32 19.49 -20.82
C VAL A 103 14.41 18.61 -21.43
N GLN A 104 14.83 18.93 -22.65
CA GLN A 104 15.87 18.21 -23.37
C GLN A 104 17.16 19.04 -23.36
N ARG A 105 18.29 18.38 -23.10
CA ARG A 105 19.61 19.01 -23.18
C ARG A 105 20.00 19.25 -24.64
N GLY A 106 20.68 20.36 -24.91
CA GLY A 106 21.17 20.65 -26.25
C GLY A 106 22.17 19.59 -26.74
N ARG A 107 22.05 19.14 -27.99
CA ARG A 107 22.92 18.09 -28.59
C ARG A 107 24.41 18.45 -28.62
N GLN A 108 24.73 19.75 -28.58
CA GLN A 108 26.10 20.25 -28.59
C GLN A 108 26.74 20.25 -27.19
N GLN A 109 25.97 19.97 -26.13
CA GLN A 109 26.48 19.97 -24.77
C GLN A 109 27.08 18.61 -24.42
N ALA A 110 28.12 18.60 -23.59
CA ALA A 110 28.61 17.37 -22.97
C ALA A 110 27.50 16.69 -22.13
N PRO A 111 27.58 15.35 -21.95
CA PRO A 111 26.68 14.61 -21.08
C PRO A 111 26.51 15.26 -19.70
N PHE A 112 25.31 15.20 -19.14
CA PHE A 112 25.04 15.74 -17.81
C PHE A 112 25.29 14.67 -16.75
N ILE A 113 26.11 14.99 -15.74
CA ILE A 113 26.53 14.02 -14.72
C ILE A 113 25.36 13.34 -13.99
N MET A 114 24.26 14.06 -13.75
CA MET A 114 23.10 13.45 -13.07
C MET A 114 22.37 12.43 -13.95
N ASP A 115 22.40 12.59 -15.29
CA ASP A 115 21.81 11.61 -16.21
C ASP A 115 22.65 10.32 -16.20
N GLU A 116 23.97 10.46 -16.21
CA GLU A 116 24.90 9.33 -16.09
C GLU A 116 24.73 8.59 -14.76
N LEU A 117 24.65 9.33 -13.64
CA LEU A 117 24.40 8.75 -12.32
C LEU A 117 23.04 8.05 -12.25
N MET A 118 22.00 8.64 -12.84
CA MET A 118 20.68 8.04 -12.91
C MET A 118 20.70 6.75 -13.74
N GLN A 119 21.36 6.75 -14.89
CA GLN A 119 21.49 5.57 -15.74
C GLN A 119 22.31 4.46 -15.05
N ALA A 120 23.44 4.80 -14.44
CA ALA A 120 24.25 3.87 -13.65
C ALA A 120 23.46 3.30 -12.47
N GLY A 121 22.67 4.13 -11.80
CA GLY A 121 21.75 3.73 -10.73
C GLY A 121 20.67 2.76 -11.21
N LYS A 122 20.05 3.02 -12.37
CA LYS A 122 19.08 2.11 -13.01
C LYS A 122 19.73 0.76 -13.33
N VAL A 123 20.89 0.75 -13.97
CA VAL A 123 21.64 -0.48 -14.28
C VAL A 123 21.97 -1.26 -13.01
N LYS A 124 22.47 -0.59 -11.96
CA LYS A 124 22.79 -1.25 -10.70
C LYS A 124 21.55 -1.78 -9.98
N ARG A 125 20.46 -1.02 -9.96
CA ARG A 125 19.16 -1.44 -9.44
C ARG A 125 18.67 -2.68 -10.16
N ASP A 126 18.68 -2.67 -11.49
CA ASP A 126 18.18 -3.78 -12.30
C ASP A 126 19.07 -5.02 -12.14
N SER A 127 20.39 -4.83 -12.02
CA SER A 127 21.33 -5.90 -11.66
C SER A 127 21.05 -6.49 -10.28
N ILE A 128 20.79 -5.65 -9.27
CA ILE A 128 20.40 -6.12 -7.93
C ILE A 128 19.05 -6.83 -7.99
N MET A 129 18.05 -6.28 -8.66
CA MET A 129 16.72 -6.88 -8.81
C MET A 129 16.76 -8.21 -9.56
N ALA A 130 17.63 -8.34 -10.56
CA ALA A 130 17.85 -9.60 -11.28
C ALA A 130 18.50 -10.69 -10.40
N SER A 131 19.18 -10.30 -9.31
CA SER A 131 19.69 -11.26 -8.31
C SER A 131 18.63 -11.77 -7.35
N PHE A 132 17.49 -11.07 -7.24
CA PHE A 132 16.35 -11.62 -6.50
C PHE A 132 15.73 -12.75 -7.32
N PRO A 133 15.42 -13.90 -6.70
CA PRO A 133 14.77 -14.98 -7.40
C PRO A 133 13.45 -14.47 -8.02
N SER A 134 13.34 -14.58 -9.34
CA SER A 134 12.16 -14.16 -10.12
C SER A 134 10.88 -14.86 -9.64
N GLU A 135 11.07 -16.05 -9.08
CA GLU A 135 10.04 -16.84 -8.44
C GLU A 135 10.48 -17.12 -7.00
N ILE A 136 9.94 -16.35 -6.05
CA ILE A 136 9.84 -16.88 -4.69
C ILE A 136 8.94 -18.10 -4.84
N ASN A 137 9.54 -19.30 -4.77
CA ASN A 137 8.79 -20.55 -4.81
C ASN A 137 7.60 -20.38 -3.85
N PRO A 138 6.35 -20.34 -4.36
CA PRO A 138 5.23 -20.13 -3.50
C PRO A 138 5.23 -21.28 -2.49
N PRO A 139 5.00 -20.99 -1.21
CA PRO A 139 5.04 -22.02 -0.19
C PRO A 139 4.08 -23.15 -0.60
N SER A 140 4.62 -24.35 -0.62
CA SER A 140 3.92 -25.56 -0.99
C SER A 140 2.97 -25.99 0.13
N PHE A 141 2.04 -26.90 -0.15
CA PHE A 141 1.22 -27.51 0.90
C PHE A 141 2.06 -28.19 1.98
N LYS A 142 3.24 -28.73 1.61
CA LYS A 142 4.18 -29.36 2.53
C LYS A 142 4.66 -28.41 3.63
N ASP A 143 4.79 -27.12 3.33
CA ASP A 143 5.21 -26.10 4.30
C ASP A 143 4.16 -25.86 5.40
N TYR A 144 2.93 -26.33 5.19
CA TYR A 144 1.77 -26.14 6.07
C TYR A 144 1.14 -27.45 6.53
N GLN A 145 1.75 -28.59 6.23
CA GLN A 145 1.21 -29.90 6.56
C GLN A 145 1.04 -30.09 8.07
N ASP A 146 1.88 -29.45 8.87
CA ASP A 146 1.77 -29.46 10.33
C ASP A 146 0.50 -28.75 10.83
N LEU A 147 0.04 -27.72 10.13
CA LEU A 147 -1.19 -26.99 10.45
C LEU A 147 -2.45 -27.83 10.17
N SER A 148 -2.42 -28.85 9.32
CA SER A 148 -3.58 -29.69 8.99
C SER A 148 -3.84 -30.83 10.00
N THR A 149 -2.89 -31.07 10.91
CA THR A 149 -2.90 -32.25 11.80
C THR A 149 -4.09 -32.28 12.77
N ALA A 150 -4.50 -31.14 13.32
CA ALA A 150 -5.60 -31.06 14.27
C ALA A 150 -6.93 -31.49 13.64
N TRP A 151 -7.23 -30.99 12.44
CA TRP A 151 -8.44 -31.34 11.69
C TRP A 151 -8.47 -32.82 11.31
N ILE A 152 -7.36 -33.35 10.80
CA ILE A 152 -7.25 -34.77 10.42
C ILE A 152 -7.49 -35.68 11.64
N ARG A 153 -6.90 -35.36 12.79
CA ARG A 153 -7.10 -36.13 14.03
C ARG A 153 -8.53 -36.07 14.52
N ALA A 154 -9.15 -34.88 14.53
CA ALA A 154 -10.55 -34.73 14.93
C ALA A 154 -11.48 -35.55 14.02
N GLY A 155 -11.24 -35.54 12.70
CA GLY A 155 -12.00 -36.32 11.74
C GLY A 155 -11.90 -37.83 12.00
N LEU A 156 -10.70 -38.34 12.31
CA LEU A 156 -10.51 -39.75 12.68
C LEU A 156 -11.27 -40.14 13.96
N VAL A 157 -11.41 -39.22 14.92
CA VAL A 157 -12.19 -39.44 16.14
C VAL A 157 -13.69 -39.48 15.81
N ALA A 158 -14.17 -38.55 14.99
CA ALA A 158 -15.57 -38.50 14.56
C ALA A 158 -15.97 -39.78 13.79
N THR A 159 -15.15 -40.25 12.85
CA THR A 159 -15.47 -41.48 12.07
C THR A 159 -15.54 -42.74 12.93
N ARG A 160 -14.87 -42.78 14.09
CA ARG A 160 -14.94 -43.93 15.01
C ARG A 160 -16.25 -43.97 15.81
N ARG A 161 -17.04 -42.90 15.79
CA ARG A 161 -18.31 -42.77 16.51
C ARG A 161 -19.36 -42.14 15.58
N PRO A 162 -19.90 -42.90 14.61
CA PRO A 162 -20.78 -42.36 13.56
C PRO A 162 -22.13 -41.83 14.07
N ASP A 163 -22.59 -42.26 15.25
CA ASP A 163 -23.80 -41.72 15.88
C ASP A 163 -23.52 -40.46 16.74
N ASP A 164 -22.32 -39.89 16.65
CA ASP A 164 -21.88 -38.81 17.54
C ASP A 164 -22.28 -37.43 16.99
N PRO A 165 -22.97 -36.58 17.80
CA PRO A 165 -23.14 -35.16 17.52
C PRO A 165 -21.85 -34.41 17.14
N LEU A 166 -20.67 -34.98 17.41
CA LEU A 166 -19.38 -34.48 16.95
C LEU A 166 -19.25 -34.35 15.41
N GLU A 167 -19.74 -35.33 14.63
CA GLU A 167 -19.62 -35.27 13.16
C GLU A 167 -20.40 -34.09 12.59
N TYR A 168 -21.61 -33.87 13.09
CA TYR A 168 -22.45 -32.73 12.73
C TYR A 168 -21.78 -31.38 13.07
N GLN A 169 -21.15 -31.28 14.24
CA GLN A 169 -20.43 -30.07 14.66
C GLN A 169 -19.18 -29.82 13.81
N MET A 170 -18.46 -30.87 13.43
CA MET A 170 -17.35 -30.77 12.48
C MET A 170 -17.83 -30.29 11.10
N ASP A 171 -18.93 -30.84 10.58
CA ASP A 171 -19.50 -30.37 9.31
C ASP A 171 -19.93 -28.90 9.38
N THR A 172 -20.53 -28.50 10.50
CA THR A 172 -20.90 -27.09 10.76
C THR A 172 -19.69 -26.18 10.72
N LEU A 173 -18.58 -26.58 11.36
CA LEU A 173 -17.33 -25.82 11.31
C LEU A 173 -16.76 -25.75 9.89
N LYS A 174 -16.79 -26.87 9.16
CA LYS A 174 -16.33 -26.94 7.78
C LYS A 174 -17.14 -26.01 6.86
N ARG A 175 -18.47 -26.02 6.95
CA ARG A 175 -19.34 -25.10 6.20
C ARG A 175 -19.04 -23.64 6.50
N HIS A 176 -18.80 -23.29 7.78
CA HIS A 176 -18.36 -21.95 8.17
C HIS A 176 -17.03 -21.56 7.48
N VAL A 177 -16.01 -22.43 7.56
CA VAL A 177 -14.70 -22.17 6.97
C VAL A 177 -14.78 -22.05 5.44
N GLU A 178 -15.55 -22.92 4.77
CA GLU A 178 -15.79 -22.87 3.33
C GLU A 178 -16.50 -21.57 2.91
N ALA A 179 -17.50 -21.14 3.66
CA ALA A 179 -18.19 -19.87 3.41
C ALA A 179 -17.23 -18.69 3.51
N CYS A 180 -16.44 -18.62 4.58
CA CYS A 180 -15.44 -17.55 4.75
C CYS A 180 -14.36 -17.58 3.65
N TYR A 181 -13.91 -18.76 3.25
CA TYR A 181 -12.96 -18.90 2.14
C TYR A 181 -13.54 -18.34 0.83
N ARG A 182 -14.79 -18.69 0.50
CA ARG A 182 -15.47 -18.18 -0.71
C ARG A 182 -15.62 -16.67 -0.69
N ILE A 183 -16.03 -16.08 0.44
CA ILE A 183 -16.16 -14.62 0.58
C ILE A 183 -14.80 -13.95 0.40
N ARG A 184 -13.73 -14.50 1.00
CA ARG A 184 -12.38 -13.98 0.84
C ARG A 184 -11.92 -13.98 -0.63
N GLN A 185 -12.25 -15.01 -1.40
CA GLN A 185 -12.00 -15.04 -2.85
C GLN A 185 -12.80 -13.96 -3.61
N GLN A 186 -14.03 -13.64 -3.19
CA GLN A 186 -14.82 -12.55 -3.75
C GLN A 186 -14.20 -11.18 -3.45
N ILE A 187 -13.76 -10.95 -2.21
CA ILE A 187 -13.07 -9.72 -1.79
C ILE A 187 -11.80 -9.51 -2.64
N ILE A 188 -10.97 -10.55 -2.79
CA ILE A 188 -9.71 -10.47 -3.58
C ILE A 188 -9.98 -10.25 -5.06
N SER A 189 -11.01 -10.89 -5.61
CA SER A 189 -11.43 -10.68 -7.00
C SER A 189 -12.16 -9.34 -7.22
N ARG A 190 -12.26 -8.50 -6.17
CA ARG A 190 -12.93 -7.19 -6.17
C ARG A 190 -14.39 -7.27 -6.60
N ARG A 191 -15.05 -8.37 -6.24
CA ARG A 191 -16.50 -8.50 -6.33
C ARG A 191 -17.05 -7.99 -5.01
N ALA A 192 -17.53 -6.74 -5.03
CA ALA A 192 -18.13 -6.13 -3.86
C ALA A 192 -19.36 -6.94 -3.43
N CYS A 193 -19.44 -7.25 -2.15
CA CYS A 193 -20.56 -7.93 -1.54
C CYS A 193 -20.70 -7.47 -0.09
N ASP A 194 -21.92 -7.51 0.44
CA ASP A 194 -22.12 -7.41 1.88
C ASP A 194 -21.62 -8.72 2.51
N VAL A 195 -20.57 -8.62 3.34
CA VAL A 195 -19.88 -9.77 3.92
C VAL A 195 -20.82 -10.63 4.77
N GLU A 196 -21.75 -10.00 5.51
CA GLU A 196 -22.61 -10.71 6.46
C GLU A 196 -23.78 -11.39 5.75
N GLU A 197 -24.43 -10.69 4.83
CA GLU A 197 -25.52 -11.27 4.01
C GLU A 197 -24.99 -12.44 3.18
N THR A 198 -23.85 -12.25 2.50
CA THR A 198 -23.19 -13.29 1.70
C THR A 198 -22.84 -14.52 2.56
N TYR A 199 -22.41 -14.30 3.80
CA TYR A 199 -22.14 -15.38 4.74
C TYR A 199 -23.39 -16.19 5.08
N LYS A 200 -24.50 -15.51 5.40
CA LYS A 200 -25.80 -16.18 5.69
C LYS A 200 -26.28 -16.97 4.49
N THR A 201 -26.30 -16.37 3.30
CA THR A 201 -26.69 -17.05 2.05
C THR A 201 -25.85 -18.30 1.78
N LEU A 202 -24.53 -18.24 2.01
CA LEU A 202 -23.65 -19.38 1.81
C LEU A 202 -23.88 -20.52 2.81
N LEU A 203 -24.22 -20.21 4.07
CA LEU A 203 -24.57 -21.22 5.07
C LEU A 203 -25.87 -21.96 4.74
N GLU A 204 -26.83 -21.25 4.13
CA GLU A 204 -28.10 -21.79 3.66
C GLU A 204 -27.96 -22.59 2.34
N GLY A 205 -26.75 -22.66 1.77
CA GLY A 205 -26.49 -23.34 0.50
C GLY A 205 -26.84 -22.50 -0.74
N GLY A 206 -27.20 -21.23 -0.57
CA GLY A 206 -27.50 -20.30 -1.64
C GLY A 206 -26.26 -19.87 -2.43
N THR A 207 -26.49 -19.38 -3.65
CA THR A 207 -25.45 -18.73 -4.45
C THR A 207 -25.42 -17.24 -4.14
N PRO A 208 -24.26 -16.67 -3.79
CA PRO A 208 -24.17 -15.26 -3.43
C PRO A 208 -24.40 -14.37 -4.66
N VAL A 209 -25.19 -13.32 -4.48
CA VAL A 209 -25.43 -12.30 -5.52
C VAL A 209 -24.15 -11.50 -5.72
N THR A 210 -23.37 -11.85 -6.75
CA THR A 210 -22.20 -11.05 -7.11
C THR A 210 -22.63 -9.89 -7.98
N THR A 211 -22.40 -8.65 -7.55
CA THR A 211 -22.56 -7.51 -8.46
C THR A 211 -21.63 -7.70 -9.66
N PRO A 212 -22.08 -7.43 -10.90
CA PRO A 212 -21.22 -7.50 -12.06
C PRO A 212 -19.98 -6.64 -11.83
N ARG A 213 -18.83 -7.14 -12.29
CA ARG A 213 -17.57 -6.39 -12.20
C ARG A 213 -17.80 -5.04 -12.87
N LYS A 214 -17.72 -3.93 -12.12
CA LYS A 214 -17.79 -2.57 -12.69
C LYS A 214 -16.84 -2.56 -13.88
N GLU A 215 -17.40 -2.38 -15.08
CA GLU A 215 -16.60 -2.35 -16.29
C GLU A 215 -15.50 -1.31 -16.08
N ARG A 216 -14.25 -1.69 -16.38
CA ARG A 216 -13.15 -0.74 -16.35
C ARG A 216 -13.47 0.30 -17.41
N SER A 217 -14.01 1.45 -16.98
CA SER A 217 -14.18 2.60 -17.85
C SER A 217 -12.84 2.89 -18.51
N THR A 218 -12.75 2.64 -19.81
CA THR A 218 -11.58 2.87 -20.66
C THR A 218 -11.17 4.35 -20.71
N TYR A 219 -12.02 5.23 -20.17
CA TYR A 219 -11.87 6.68 -20.22
C TYR A 219 -11.81 7.33 -18.83
N THR A 220 -11.05 6.76 -17.90
CA THR A 220 -10.76 7.43 -16.61
C THR A 220 -9.41 8.14 -16.65
N ARG A 221 -9.44 9.45 -16.40
CA ARG A 221 -8.25 10.29 -16.24
C ARG A 221 -7.32 9.71 -15.16
N PRO A 222 -5.99 9.70 -15.37
CA PRO A 222 -5.03 8.99 -14.52
C PRO A 222 -5.00 9.46 -13.05
N VAL A 223 -5.36 10.71 -12.76
CA VAL A 223 -5.43 11.23 -11.38
C VAL A 223 -6.52 10.53 -10.55
N LYS A 224 -7.66 10.18 -11.17
CA LYS A 224 -8.71 9.41 -10.47
C LYS A 224 -8.28 7.98 -10.13
N LYS A 225 -7.41 7.37 -10.95
CA LYS A 225 -6.97 5.97 -10.75
C LYS A 225 -6.24 5.73 -9.42
N ARG A 226 -5.49 6.70 -8.90
CA ARG A 226 -4.74 6.54 -7.64
C ARG A 226 -5.65 6.68 -6.41
N ALA A 227 -6.54 7.68 -6.41
CA ALA A 227 -7.54 7.83 -5.35
C ALA A 227 -8.47 6.61 -5.31
N GLU A 228 -8.97 6.18 -6.48
CA GLU A 228 -9.77 4.95 -6.62
C GLU A 228 -8.99 3.70 -6.17
N SER A 229 -7.68 3.64 -6.38
CA SER A 229 -6.86 2.53 -5.90
C SER A 229 -6.69 2.54 -4.38
N ALA A 230 -6.51 3.70 -3.76
CA ALA A 230 -6.39 3.81 -2.31
C ALA A 230 -7.73 3.51 -1.62
N GLU A 231 -8.82 4.08 -2.11
CA GLU A 231 -10.18 3.82 -1.64
C GLU A 231 -10.56 2.35 -1.81
N SER A 232 -10.30 1.76 -2.97
CA SER A 232 -10.53 0.32 -3.21
C SER A 232 -9.70 -0.56 -2.28
N SER A 233 -8.48 -0.14 -1.92
CA SER A 233 -7.66 -0.87 -0.95
C SER A 233 -8.22 -0.77 0.46
N LEU A 234 -8.73 0.40 0.86
CA LEU A 234 -9.38 0.61 2.16
C LEU A 234 -10.69 -0.17 2.27
N GLU A 235 -11.50 -0.19 1.20
CA GLU A 235 -12.74 -0.97 1.14
C GLU A 235 -12.46 -2.47 1.29
N MET A 236 -11.47 -2.99 0.56
CA MET A 236 -11.01 -4.37 0.69
C MET A 236 -10.58 -4.69 2.12
N LEU A 237 -9.77 -3.83 2.74
CA LEU A 237 -9.34 -4.00 4.14
C LEU A 237 -10.52 -3.98 5.11
N LYS A 238 -11.52 -3.12 4.90
CA LYS A 238 -12.75 -3.08 5.71
C LYS A 238 -13.50 -4.42 5.62
N MET A 239 -13.71 -4.92 4.41
CA MET A 239 -14.39 -6.21 4.19
C MET A 239 -13.62 -7.39 4.79
N THR A 240 -12.29 -7.43 4.61
CA THR A 240 -11.44 -8.47 5.21
C THR A 240 -11.51 -8.45 6.74
N ARG A 241 -11.55 -7.25 7.36
CA ARG A 241 -11.73 -7.13 8.82
C ARG A 241 -13.09 -7.61 9.29
N GLN A 242 -14.17 -7.27 8.58
CA GLN A 242 -15.51 -7.78 8.89
C GLN A 242 -15.54 -9.31 8.79
N LEU A 243 -14.94 -9.87 7.75
CA LEU A 243 -14.85 -11.32 7.58
C LEU A 243 -14.03 -11.99 8.71
N ALA A 244 -12.94 -11.36 9.16
CA ALA A 244 -12.14 -11.85 10.28
C ALA A 244 -12.93 -11.83 11.61
N LEU A 245 -13.85 -10.87 11.81
CA LEU A 245 -14.75 -10.86 12.98
C LEU A 245 -15.78 -12.01 12.91
N ILE A 246 -16.34 -12.27 11.73
CA ILE A 246 -17.24 -13.42 11.51
C ILE A 246 -16.48 -14.74 11.75
N TRP A 247 -15.26 -14.86 11.21
CA TRP A 247 -14.37 -16.00 11.42
C TRP A 247 -14.15 -16.32 12.90
N LYS A 248 -13.92 -15.28 13.71
CA LYS A 248 -13.71 -15.45 15.16
C LYS A 248 -14.99 -15.80 15.91
N SER A 249 -16.09 -15.11 15.61
CA SER A 249 -17.33 -15.19 16.38
C SER A 249 -18.29 -16.33 16.00
N LYS A 250 -18.15 -16.91 14.80
CA LYS A 250 -19.05 -17.96 14.28
C LYS A 250 -18.31 -19.29 14.07
N PRO A 251 -18.98 -20.45 14.09
CA PRO A 251 -20.35 -20.64 14.58
C PRO A 251 -20.46 -20.33 16.10
N PRO A 252 -21.65 -19.95 16.60
CA PRO A 252 -21.85 -19.73 18.03
C PRO A 252 -21.61 -21.01 18.83
N GLN A 253 -21.25 -20.85 20.10
CA GLN A 253 -20.91 -21.98 20.98
C GLN A 253 -22.05 -23.02 21.09
N GLU A 254 -23.30 -22.59 20.97
CA GLU A 254 -24.48 -23.46 21.02
C GLU A 254 -24.50 -24.48 19.86
N ASP A 255 -24.11 -24.06 18.66
CA ASP A 255 -24.09 -24.90 17.46
C ASP A 255 -22.92 -25.89 17.47
N ILE A 256 -21.88 -25.62 18.26
CA ILE A 256 -20.66 -26.44 18.37
C ILE A 256 -20.33 -26.77 19.83
N SER A 257 -21.34 -27.11 20.62
CA SER A 257 -21.23 -27.27 22.08
C SER A 257 -20.17 -28.29 22.52
N LEU A 258 -20.00 -29.42 21.81
CA LEU A 258 -19.03 -30.45 22.16
C LEU A 258 -17.61 -30.00 21.86
N LEU A 259 -17.40 -29.37 20.70
CA LEU A 259 -16.11 -28.79 20.34
C LEU A 259 -15.74 -27.63 21.27
N ALA A 260 -16.73 -26.83 21.67
CA ALA A 260 -16.52 -25.71 22.58
C ALA A 260 -16.15 -26.17 24.01
N MET A 261 -16.61 -27.34 24.45
CA MET A 261 -16.14 -27.95 25.71
C MET A 261 -14.63 -28.26 25.69
N TRP A 262 -14.02 -28.42 24.51
CA TRP A 262 -12.57 -28.59 24.40
C TRP A 262 -11.80 -27.26 24.53
N GLY A 263 -12.52 -26.14 24.58
CA GLY A 263 -11.97 -24.80 24.73
C GLY A 263 -11.90 -24.03 23.42
N GLU A 264 -12.05 -22.70 23.50
CA GLU A 264 -12.05 -21.80 22.35
C GLU A 264 -10.76 -21.90 21.50
N GLU A 265 -9.62 -22.14 22.16
CA GLU A 265 -8.34 -22.30 21.48
C GLU A 265 -8.33 -23.51 20.55
N ILE A 266 -8.93 -24.63 20.98
CA ILE A 266 -9.00 -25.85 20.16
C ILE A 266 -9.95 -25.64 18.97
N VAL A 267 -11.09 -24.96 19.19
CA VAL A 267 -11.99 -24.58 18.08
C VAL A 267 -11.26 -23.70 17.07
N ARG A 268 -10.48 -22.73 17.55
CA ARG A 268 -9.66 -21.84 16.72
C ARG A 268 -8.64 -22.62 15.89
N GLU A 269 -7.91 -23.56 16.51
CA GLU A 269 -6.96 -24.44 15.82
C GLU A 269 -7.66 -25.32 14.77
N LEU A 270 -8.84 -25.86 15.08
CA LEU A 270 -9.63 -26.67 14.14
C LEU A 270 -10.08 -25.85 12.93
N LYS A 271 -10.52 -24.59 13.11
CA LYS A 271 -10.88 -23.70 12.00
C LYS A 271 -9.69 -23.47 11.06
N ILE A 272 -8.53 -23.11 11.63
CA ILE A 272 -7.30 -22.88 10.86
C ILE A 272 -6.87 -24.15 10.13
N SER A 273 -6.89 -25.28 10.83
CA SER A 273 -6.50 -26.58 10.28
C SER A 273 -7.41 -27.02 9.13
N CYS A 274 -8.72 -26.82 9.27
CA CYS A 274 -9.72 -27.02 8.21
C CYS A 274 -9.43 -26.13 6.99
N ALA A 275 -9.15 -24.84 7.20
CA ALA A 275 -8.86 -23.89 6.12
C ALA A 275 -7.61 -24.25 5.31
N VAL A 276 -6.59 -24.82 5.96
CA VAL A 276 -5.39 -25.32 5.29
C VAL A 276 -5.74 -26.50 4.38
N CYS A 277 -6.55 -27.45 4.85
CA CYS A 277 -7.03 -28.58 4.04
C CYS A 277 -7.89 -28.16 2.84
N LEU A 278 -8.69 -27.09 2.96
CA LEU A 278 -9.50 -26.60 1.84
C LEU A 278 -8.65 -25.95 0.74
N SER A 279 -7.54 -25.29 1.11
CA SER A 279 -6.68 -24.57 0.18
C SER A 279 -5.91 -25.50 -0.76
N GLU A 280 -5.63 -26.74 -0.34
CA GLU A 280 -4.96 -27.78 -1.13
C GLU A 280 -5.71 -28.09 -2.44
N LYS A 281 -7.05 -28.12 -2.38
CA LYS A 281 -7.90 -28.45 -3.53
C LYS A 281 -7.89 -27.38 -4.63
N GLY A 282 -7.41 -26.17 -4.34
CA GLY A 282 -7.43 -25.02 -5.25
C GLY A 282 -6.23 -24.87 -6.19
N GLY A 283 -5.24 -25.76 -6.13
CA GLY A 283 -4.13 -25.86 -7.09
C GLY A 283 -3.08 -24.74 -7.09
N LYS A 284 -3.29 -23.63 -6.35
CA LYS A 284 -2.30 -22.54 -6.20
C LYS A 284 -2.30 -21.99 -4.77
N ALA A 285 -1.37 -22.46 -3.94
CA ALA A 285 -1.12 -21.99 -2.58
C ALA A 285 -0.45 -20.59 -2.55
N ARG A 286 -1.01 -19.60 -3.26
CA ARG A 286 -0.34 -18.28 -3.40
C ARG A 286 -0.45 -17.40 -2.15
N GLN A 287 -1.44 -17.64 -1.30
CA GLN A 287 -1.56 -17.02 0.03
C GLN A 287 -2.57 -17.83 0.84
N LEU A 288 -2.18 -18.27 2.03
CA LEU A 288 -3.09 -18.97 2.91
C LEU A 288 -4.15 -18.02 3.44
N PHE A 289 -5.39 -18.25 3.04
CA PHE A 289 -6.59 -17.65 3.61
C PHE A 289 -6.57 -17.53 5.15
N PRO A 290 -6.15 -18.55 5.92
CA PRO A 290 -6.11 -18.43 7.37
C PRO A 290 -5.17 -17.33 7.91
N PHE A 291 -4.12 -16.92 7.19
CA PHE A 291 -3.27 -15.79 7.62
C PHE A 291 -4.01 -14.45 7.62
N ASP A 292 -4.96 -14.26 6.70
CA ASP A 292 -5.76 -13.03 6.66
C ASP A 292 -6.84 -13.00 7.75
N MET A 293 -7.31 -14.19 8.16
CA MET A 293 -8.40 -14.32 9.14
C MET A 293 -7.90 -14.36 10.58
N ASP A 294 -6.79 -15.09 10.80
CA ASP A 294 -6.28 -15.36 12.14
C ASP A 294 -4.76 -15.58 12.11
N PHE A 295 -4.05 -14.51 11.77
CA PHE A 295 -2.58 -14.49 11.76
C PHE A 295 -1.98 -15.03 13.07
N ASP A 296 -2.49 -14.56 14.20
CA ASP A 296 -1.99 -14.92 15.53
C ASP A 296 -2.18 -16.42 15.82
N GLY A 297 -3.36 -16.98 15.51
CA GLY A 297 -3.63 -18.40 15.65
C GLY A 297 -2.73 -19.26 14.75
N VAL A 298 -2.49 -18.84 13.50
CA VAL A 298 -1.60 -19.55 12.58
C VAL A 298 -0.17 -19.55 13.09
N CYS A 299 0.34 -18.40 13.54
CA CYS A 299 1.66 -18.29 14.13
C CYS A 299 1.79 -19.15 15.40
N ALA A 300 0.77 -19.16 16.26
CA ALA A 300 0.74 -19.99 17.45
C ALA A 300 0.79 -21.49 17.12
N MET A 301 -0.03 -21.95 16.18
CA MET A 301 -0.01 -23.34 15.71
C MET A 301 1.35 -23.72 15.11
N LYS A 302 1.95 -22.84 14.29
CA LYS A 302 3.27 -23.08 13.69
C LYS A 302 4.37 -23.14 14.75
N ALA A 303 4.32 -22.28 15.75
CA ALA A 303 5.25 -22.30 16.88
C ALA A 303 5.12 -23.57 17.73
N LYS A 304 3.89 -24.08 17.92
CA LYS A 304 3.65 -25.38 18.60
C LYS A 304 4.18 -26.56 17.77
N ALA A 305 4.01 -26.52 16.45
CA ALA A 305 4.50 -27.57 15.56
C ALA A 305 6.03 -27.63 15.43
N GLY A 306 6.72 -26.47 15.55
CA GLY A 306 8.18 -26.38 15.46
C GLY A 306 8.97 -27.06 16.58
N GLY A 307 8.31 -27.61 17.61
CA GLY A 307 8.95 -28.42 18.65
C GLY A 307 9.13 -27.71 20.00
N ARG A 308 10.01 -28.26 20.84
CA ARG A 308 10.21 -27.81 22.24
C ARG A 308 10.99 -26.49 22.26
N GLY A 309 10.34 -25.41 22.67
CA GLY A 309 11.01 -24.12 22.89
C GLY A 309 10.20 -22.89 22.54
N SER A 310 8.94 -23.02 22.10
CA SER A 310 8.07 -21.86 21.94
C SER A 310 7.83 -21.18 23.30
N LYS A 311 7.96 -19.87 23.33
CA LYS A 311 7.70 -19.03 24.50
C LYS A 311 6.60 -18.05 24.15
N THR A 312 5.56 -18.00 24.98
CA THR A 312 4.55 -16.96 24.90
C THR A 312 5.12 -15.69 25.51
N VAL A 313 5.07 -14.59 24.77
CA VAL A 313 5.58 -13.29 25.18
C VAL A 313 4.41 -12.31 25.16
N THR A 314 4.32 -11.44 26.17
CA THR A 314 3.30 -10.40 26.19
C THR A 314 3.53 -9.39 25.08
N LYS A 315 2.47 -8.73 24.60
CA LYS A 315 2.57 -7.73 23.54
C LYS A 315 3.58 -6.63 23.87
N ASP A 316 3.59 -6.17 25.12
CA ASP A 316 4.48 -5.12 25.58
C ASP A 316 5.94 -5.58 25.50
N LEU A 317 6.25 -6.78 26.01
CA LEU A 317 7.60 -7.33 25.92
C LEU A 317 8.00 -7.55 24.45
N TYR A 318 7.12 -8.11 23.62
CA TYR A 318 7.38 -8.34 22.19
C TYR A 318 7.72 -7.03 21.45
N SER A 319 7.03 -5.92 21.78
CA SER A 319 7.28 -4.61 21.18
C SER A 319 8.65 -4.02 21.55
N THR A 320 9.22 -4.42 22.69
CA THR A 320 10.55 -3.99 23.14
C THR A 320 11.68 -4.89 22.64
N LEU A 321 11.38 -6.12 22.24
CA LEU A 321 12.37 -7.05 21.70
C LEU A 321 12.91 -6.52 20.37
N LYS A 322 14.23 -6.47 20.25
CA LYS A 322 14.92 -6.19 18.99
C LYS A 322 15.64 -7.45 18.53
N PRO A 323 15.74 -7.70 17.21
CA PRO A 323 16.59 -8.75 16.71
C PRO A 323 18.01 -8.61 17.28
N GLY A 324 18.53 -9.68 17.87
CA GLY A 324 19.90 -9.69 18.39
C GLY A 324 20.89 -9.69 17.23
N TYR A 325 21.43 -8.53 16.85
CA TYR A 325 22.40 -8.42 15.75
C TYR A 325 23.81 -8.91 16.13
N LYS A 326 24.02 -9.36 17.37
CA LYS A 326 25.26 -10.06 17.74
C LYS A 326 25.20 -11.47 17.17
N GLY A 327 25.44 -11.57 15.86
CA GLY A 327 25.75 -12.83 15.22
C GLY A 327 26.90 -13.48 15.98
N SER A 328 26.70 -14.71 16.42
CA SER A 328 27.76 -15.59 16.88
C SER A 328 28.70 -15.83 15.71
N GLY A 329 29.65 -14.93 15.51
CA GLY A 329 30.89 -15.21 14.80
C GLY A 329 31.72 -16.14 15.67
N ARG A 330 31.40 -17.43 15.61
CA ARG A 330 32.25 -18.55 16.03
C ARG A 330 32.10 -19.64 14.99
#